data_AF-A0A7C1V9V8-F1
#
_entry.id   AF-A0A7C1V9V8-F1
#
_cell.length_a   1.000
_cell.length_b   1.000
_cell.length_c   1.000
_cell.angle_alpha   90.00
_cell.angle_beta   90.00
_cell.angle_gamma   90.00
#
_symmetry.space_group_name_H-M   'P 1'
#
loop_
_entity.id
_entity.type
_entity.pdbx_description
1 polymer ?
#
loop_
_entity_poly.entity_id
_entity_poly.type
_entity_poly.pdbx_seq_one_letter_code
_entity_poly.pdbx_strand_id
1 'polypeptide(L)'
;SSWFRECTSTPKFTRQTASSCLFPLIRSSLVNGLKSIGGPWKNLYLVATAEHIGVREARRIKGLYTVTSDDLINGKRHEDAVCRVNFGVDVHSLNQEEENSQNRSYSRGITSQPYDIPLRSLISKDIGNLMMAGRNISGDFISFSSYRVTGNAAKLGEEAGKHAAESILNNNKHMI
;
A
#
# COMPACT_ATOMS: atom_id res chain seq x y z
N SER A 1 20.78 -32.34 6.60
CA SER A 1 20.57 -33.40 7.62
C SER A 1 20.94 -32.82 8.99
N SER A 2 20.25 -33.30 10.04
CA SER A 2 20.18 -32.81 11.44
C SER A 2 19.49 -31.45 11.74
N TRP A 3 19.78 -30.35 11.02
CA TRP A 3 19.21 -29.02 11.35
C TRP A 3 17.68 -28.86 11.10
N PHE A 4 17.10 -29.70 10.24
CA PHE A 4 15.69 -29.56 9.80
C PHE A 4 14.67 -30.11 10.82
N ARG A 5 15.11 -30.90 11.81
CA ARG A 5 14.20 -31.57 12.77
C ARG A 5 13.93 -30.75 14.04
N GLU A 6 14.69 -29.69 14.28
CA GLU A 6 14.63 -28.95 15.55
C GLU A 6 13.58 -27.81 15.53
N CYS A 7 13.26 -27.27 14.35
CA CYS A 7 12.29 -26.17 14.19
C CYS A 7 10.80 -26.58 14.31
N THR A 8 10.46 -27.87 14.33
CA THR A 8 9.06 -28.33 14.33
C THR A 8 8.46 -28.57 15.72
N SER A 9 9.21 -28.34 16.80
CA SER A 9 8.82 -28.77 18.17
C SER A 9 8.17 -27.69 19.06
N THR A 10 8.07 -26.43 18.63
CA THR A 10 7.47 -25.36 19.44
C THR A 10 6.13 -24.85 18.86
N PRO A 11 5.03 -24.74 19.66
CA PRO A 11 3.67 -24.59 19.12
C PRO A 11 3.27 -23.17 18.71
N LYS A 12 4.20 -22.21 18.62
CA LYS A 12 3.89 -20.79 18.39
C LYS A 12 4.74 -20.17 17.28
N PHE A 13 4.93 -20.87 16.16
CA PHE A 13 5.47 -20.28 14.93
C PHE A 13 4.32 -19.88 14.00
N THR A 14 4.09 -18.57 13.85
CA THR A 14 3.24 -18.04 12.78
C THR A 14 3.89 -18.34 11.43
N ARG A 15 3.09 -18.65 10.39
CA ARG A 15 3.58 -19.07 9.05
C ARG A 15 4.64 -18.14 8.41
N GLN A 16 4.77 -16.89 8.86
CA GLN A 16 5.77 -15.94 8.36
C GLN A 16 7.22 -16.38 8.57
N THR A 17 7.53 -17.08 9.67
CA THR A 17 8.91 -17.51 9.97
C THR A 17 9.28 -18.86 9.39
N ALA A 18 8.32 -19.66 8.89
CA ALA A 18 8.62 -20.89 8.15
C ALA A 18 9.10 -20.62 6.71
N SER A 19 8.67 -19.50 6.11
CA SER A 19 9.07 -19.11 4.75
C SER A 19 10.56 -18.74 4.65
N SER A 20 11.15 -18.18 5.72
CA SER A 20 12.56 -17.74 5.75
C SER A 20 13.56 -18.87 5.46
N CYS A 21 13.23 -20.12 5.80
CA CYS A 21 14.10 -21.28 5.56
C CYS A 21 14.02 -21.84 4.12
N LEU A 22 12.92 -21.62 3.40
CA LEU A 22 12.73 -22.03 1.98
C LEU A 22 13.17 -20.95 0.98
N PHE A 23 13.33 -19.71 1.45
CA PHE A 23 13.72 -18.56 0.64
C PHE A 23 15.03 -18.72 -0.16
N PRO A 24 16.10 -19.38 0.33
CA PRO A 24 17.34 -19.53 -0.44
C PRO A 24 17.19 -20.37 -1.71
N LEU A 25 16.33 -21.41 -1.69
CA LEU A 25 16.19 -22.36 -2.79
C LEU A 25 15.36 -21.79 -3.97
N ILE A 26 14.31 -21.04 -3.67
CA ILE A 26 13.46 -20.38 -4.68
C ILE A 26 14.25 -19.29 -5.43
N ARG A 27 15.16 -18.59 -4.73
CA ARG A 27 15.96 -17.48 -5.26
C ARG A 27 16.96 -17.91 -6.34
N SER A 28 17.60 -19.07 -6.16
CA SER A 28 18.55 -19.61 -7.15
C SER A 28 17.84 -20.02 -8.46
N SER A 29 16.61 -20.49 -8.38
CA SER A 29 15.83 -20.90 -9.55
C SER A 29 15.51 -19.72 -10.48
N LEU A 30 15.08 -18.58 -9.92
CA LEU A 30 14.76 -17.36 -10.70
C LEU A 30 15.99 -16.81 -11.43
N VAL A 31 17.12 -16.71 -10.73
CA VAL A 31 18.40 -16.26 -11.32
C VAL A 31 18.86 -17.20 -12.42
N ASN A 32 18.76 -18.52 -12.19
CA ASN A 32 19.14 -19.52 -13.19
C ASN A 32 18.21 -19.51 -14.41
N GLY A 33 16.91 -19.29 -14.18
CA GLY A 33 15.93 -19.08 -15.25
C GLY A 33 16.28 -17.87 -16.10
N LEU A 34 16.55 -16.71 -15.49
CA LEU A 34 16.98 -15.52 -16.24
C LEU A 34 18.29 -15.74 -16.99
N LYS A 35 19.27 -16.41 -16.39
CA LYS A 35 20.53 -16.77 -17.06
C LYS A 35 20.33 -17.63 -18.31
N SER A 36 19.37 -18.56 -18.27
CA SER A 36 19.08 -19.44 -19.40
C SER A 36 18.54 -18.72 -20.64
N ILE A 37 17.97 -17.51 -20.47
CA ILE A 37 17.52 -16.66 -21.58
C ILE A 37 18.71 -16.08 -22.38
N GLY A 38 19.90 -15.98 -21.76
CA GLY A 38 21.12 -15.50 -22.42
C GLY A 38 21.19 -13.97 -22.59
N GLY A 39 22.11 -13.51 -23.43
CA GLY A 39 22.36 -12.09 -23.69
C GLY A 39 22.77 -11.32 -22.42
N PRO A 40 22.11 -10.19 -22.09
CA PRO A 40 22.47 -9.37 -20.92
C PRO A 40 22.27 -10.10 -19.59
N TRP A 41 21.51 -11.20 -19.57
CA TRP A 41 21.19 -11.97 -18.37
C TRP A 41 22.21 -13.07 -18.05
N LYS A 42 23.10 -13.41 -18.99
CA LYS A 42 24.05 -14.55 -18.89
C LYS A 42 24.96 -14.45 -17.65
N ASN A 43 25.36 -13.23 -17.30
CA ASN A 43 26.28 -12.94 -16.20
C ASN A 43 25.56 -12.28 -15.01
N LEU A 44 24.28 -12.60 -14.76
CA LEU A 44 23.53 -12.06 -13.62
C LEU A 44 23.97 -12.69 -12.29
N TYR A 45 24.17 -11.90 -11.25
CA TYR A 45 24.47 -12.43 -9.91
C TYR A 45 23.54 -11.79 -8.90
N LEU A 46 22.98 -12.60 -8.00
CA LEU A 46 22.21 -12.10 -6.88
C LEU A 46 23.19 -11.64 -5.80
N VAL A 47 23.35 -10.33 -5.66
CA VAL A 47 24.30 -9.72 -4.70
C VAL A 47 23.69 -9.66 -3.30
N ALA A 48 22.43 -9.23 -3.21
CA ALA A 48 21.72 -9.13 -1.95
C ALA A 48 20.21 -9.23 -2.18
N THR A 49 19.49 -9.55 -1.11
CA THR A 49 18.03 -9.48 -1.03
C THR A 49 17.68 -8.69 0.22
N ALA A 50 16.57 -7.95 0.18
CA ALA A 50 16.05 -7.30 1.39
C ALA A 50 15.88 -8.32 2.52
N GLU A 51 16.51 -8.04 3.65
CA GLU A 51 16.43 -8.80 4.90
C GLU A 51 15.12 -8.55 5.65
N HIS A 52 14.47 -7.41 5.36
CA HIS A 52 13.21 -7.01 5.98
C HIS A 52 12.04 -7.06 5.01
N ILE A 53 10.90 -7.52 5.55
CA ILE A 53 9.60 -7.40 4.89
C ILE A 53 9.14 -5.95 5.02
N GLY A 54 8.87 -5.31 3.89
CA GLY A 54 8.30 -3.96 3.87
C GLY A 54 6.90 -3.95 4.48
N VAL A 55 6.72 -3.22 5.58
CA VAL A 55 5.38 -2.98 6.16
C VAL A 55 4.64 -2.00 5.26
N ARG A 56 3.61 -2.49 4.55
CA ARG A 56 2.84 -1.70 3.58
C ARG A 56 1.68 -0.93 4.21
N GLU A 57 1.39 -1.17 5.49
CA GLU A 57 0.23 -0.64 6.22
C GLU A 57 0.58 -0.28 7.67
N ALA A 58 0.11 0.89 8.11
CA ALA A 58 0.28 1.38 9.47
C ALA A 58 -1.00 2.08 9.95
N ARG A 59 -0.99 2.57 11.20
CA ARG A 59 -2.09 3.38 11.75
C ARG A 59 -2.27 4.65 10.90
N ARG A 60 -3.53 4.99 10.60
CA ARG A 60 -3.92 6.23 9.92
C ARG A 60 -4.67 7.11 10.90
N ILE A 61 -4.44 8.42 10.80
CA ILE A 61 -5.17 9.41 11.58
C ILE A 61 -6.55 9.59 10.94
N LYS A 62 -7.58 9.76 11.78
CA LYS A 62 -8.92 10.07 11.28
C LYS A 62 -8.96 11.52 10.84
N GLY A 63 -9.32 11.72 9.58
CA GLY A 63 -9.56 13.04 9.02
C GLY A 63 -11.01 13.47 9.14
N LEU A 64 -11.31 14.71 8.73
CA LEU A 64 -12.67 15.23 8.65
C LEU A 64 -13.55 14.43 7.67
N TYR A 65 -12.93 13.74 6.71
CA TYR A 65 -13.56 12.75 5.86
C TYR A 65 -12.74 11.47 5.77
N THR A 66 -13.41 10.32 5.73
CA THR A 66 -12.77 9.02 5.50
C THR A 66 -13.15 8.56 4.11
N VAL A 67 -12.16 8.41 3.22
CA VAL A 67 -12.38 7.80 1.89
C VAL A 67 -12.77 6.34 2.09
N THR A 68 -13.85 5.92 1.45
CA THR A 68 -14.39 4.55 1.60
C THR A 68 -14.31 3.75 0.31
N SER A 69 -14.52 2.44 0.42
CA SER A 69 -14.77 1.56 -0.72
C SER A 69 -15.96 1.99 -1.56
N ASP A 70 -16.97 2.63 -0.97
CA ASP A 70 -18.12 3.11 -1.72
C ASP A 70 -17.75 4.30 -2.63
N ASP A 71 -16.80 5.14 -2.19
CA ASP A 71 -16.35 6.29 -2.99
C ASP A 71 -15.67 5.82 -4.27
N LEU A 72 -14.85 4.77 -4.19
CA LEU A 72 -14.17 4.19 -5.36
C LEU A 72 -15.09 3.30 -6.21
N ILE A 73 -16.08 2.62 -5.63
CA ILE A 73 -17.09 1.85 -6.39
C ILE A 73 -17.96 2.80 -7.23
N ASN A 74 -18.39 3.91 -6.63
CA ASN A 74 -19.30 4.86 -7.27
C ASN A 74 -18.58 5.97 -8.05
N GLY A 75 -17.24 6.00 -8.06
CA GLY A 75 -16.46 7.03 -8.76
C GLY A 75 -16.73 8.44 -8.22
N LYS A 76 -16.82 8.57 -6.88
CA LYS A 76 -17.30 9.77 -6.22
C LYS A 76 -16.45 10.99 -6.56
N ARG A 77 -17.14 12.09 -6.81
CA ARG A 77 -16.58 13.41 -7.08
C ARG A 77 -16.80 14.30 -5.87
N HIS A 78 -15.83 15.16 -5.60
CA HIS A 78 -15.86 16.07 -4.46
C HIS A 78 -15.61 17.50 -4.95
N GLU A 79 -16.33 18.48 -4.41
CA GLU A 79 -16.12 19.90 -4.75
C GLU A 79 -14.74 20.39 -4.29
N ASP A 80 -14.27 19.86 -3.17
CA ASP A 80 -12.96 20.10 -2.56
C ASP A 80 -11.93 19.01 -2.94
N ALA A 81 -12.05 18.43 -4.14
CA ALA A 81 -11.13 17.40 -4.62
C ALA A 81 -9.70 17.93 -4.82
N VAL A 82 -8.71 17.22 -4.26
CA VAL A 82 -7.29 17.57 -4.38
C VAL A 82 -6.50 16.58 -5.25
N CYS A 83 -6.98 15.34 -5.36
CA CYS A 83 -6.33 14.29 -6.13
C CYS A 83 -7.37 13.37 -6.75
N ARG A 84 -7.28 13.13 -8.06
CA ARG A 84 -8.07 12.11 -8.76
C ARG A 84 -7.29 10.80 -8.81
N VAL A 85 -7.90 9.74 -8.31
CA VAL A 85 -7.32 8.39 -8.28
C VAL A 85 -7.89 7.58 -9.43
N ASN A 86 -7.00 7.03 -10.25
CA ASN A 86 -7.34 6.14 -11.36
C ASN A 86 -6.87 4.70 -11.13
N PHE A 87 -6.25 4.42 -9.98
CA PHE A 87 -5.66 3.12 -9.67
C PHE A 87 -6.70 2.17 -9.06
N GLY A 88 -6.70 0.91 -9.47
CA GLY A 88 -7.63 -0.10 -8.96
C GLY A 88 -7.30 -0.56 -7.53
N VAL A 89 -8.18 -1.39 -6.96
CA VAL A 89 -7.94 -2.03 -5.66
C VAL A 89 -6.83 -3.10 -5.80
N ASP A 90 -5.83 -3.04 -4.92
CA ASP A 90 -4.66 -3.94 -4.88
C ASP A 90 -4.53 -4.57 -3.48
N VAL A 91 -5.33 -5.61 -3.21
CA VAL A 91 -5.31 -6.36 -1.96
C VAL A 91 -4.80 -7.77 -2.20
N HIS A 92 -3.74 -8.14 -1.47
CA HIS A 92 -3.18 -9.49 -1.49
C HIS A 92 -3.80 -10.35 -0.37
N SER A 93 -4.20 -11.58 -0.68
CA SER A 93 -4.67 -12.55 0.32
C SER A 93 -3.50 -13.14 1.12
N LEU A 94 -3.76 -13.47 2.38
CA LEU A 94 -2.78 -14.14 3.26
C LEU A 94 -2.81 -15.68 3.11
N ASN A 95 -3.86 -16.22 2.47
CA ASN A 95 -4.06 -17.64 2.27
C ASN A 95 -3.74 -18.04 0.83
N GLN A 96 -2.81 -18.98 0.69
CA GLN A 96 -2.35 -19.46 -0.61
C GLN A 96 -3.44 -20.20 -1.40
N GLU A 97 -4.42 -20.80 -0.70
CA GLU A 97 -5.59 -21.43 -1.33
C GLU A 97 -6.55 -20.40 -1.95
N GLU A 98 -6.70 -19.23 -1.31
CA GLU A 98 -7.46 -18.11 -1.89
C GLU A 98 -6.71 -17.50 -3.08
N GLU A 99 -5.38 -17.43 -2.99
CA GLU A 99 -4.49 -16.90 -4.03
C GLU A 99 -4.41 -17.80 -5.28
N ASN A 100 -4.57 -19.12 -5.11
CA ASN A 100 -4.51 -20.13 -6.18
C ASN A 100 -5.86 -20.40 -6.89
N SER A 101 -6.94 -19.76 -6.46
CA SER A 101 -8.25 -19.90 -7.10
C SER A 101 -8.28 -19.19 -8.47
N GLN A 102 -8.83 -19.84 -9.50
CA GLN A 102 -8.77 -19.35 -10.89
C GLN A 102 -9.51 -18.01 -11.15
N ASN A 103 -10.31 -17.51 -10.19
CA ASN A 103 -10.99 -16.21 -10.25
C ASN A 103 -10.18 -15.10 -9.57
N ARG A 104 -8.96 -14.92 -10.10
CA ARG A 104 -7.96 -13.96 -9.61
C ARG A 104 -8.42 -12.52 -9.86
N SER A 105 -8.73 -11.78 -8.80
CA SER A 105 -8.60 -10.33 -8.86
C SER A 105 -8.04 -9.81 -7.54
N TYR A 106 -6.88 -9.14 -7.60
CA TYR A 106 -6.35 -8.32 -6.50
C TYR A 106 -7.37 -7.27 -6.03
N SER A 107 -8.38 -7.01 -6.85
CA SER A 107 -9.48 -6.12 -6.52
C SER A 107 -10.52 -6.72 -5.57
N ARG A 108 -10.41 -8.01 -5.19
CA ARG A 108 -11.43 -8.75 -4.40
C ARG A 108 -12.85 -8.66 -4.98
N GLY A 109 -12.96 -8.62 -6.31
CA GLY A 109 -14.25 -8.46 -7.00
C GLY A 109 -14.78 -7.03 -7.01
N ILE A 110 -14.01 -6.06 -6.50
CA ILE A 110 -14.38 -4.65 -6.50
C ILE A 110 -13.89 -4.04 -7.82
N THR A 111 -14.80 -3.47 -8.59
CA THR A 111 -14.45 -2.65 -9.76
C THR A 111 -14.37 -1.20 -9.31
N SER A 112 -13.15 -0.65 -9.28
CA SER A 112 -12.95 0.76 -8.97
C SER A 112 -13.23 1.61 -10.19
N GLN A 113 -14.06 2.63 -10.03
CA GLN A 113 -14.16 3.75 -10.95
C GLN A 113 -13.13 4.82 -10.55
N PRO A 114 -12.73 5.72 -11.46
CA PRO A 114 -11.96 6.89 -11.08
C PRO A 114 -12.72 7.75 -10.07
N TYR A 115 -12.09 8.08 -8.94
CA TYR A 115 -12.71 8.80 -7.83
C TYR A 115 -11.79 9.91 -7.32
N ASP A 116 -12.34 10.84 -6.55
CA ASP A 116 -11.58 11.94 -5.97
C ASP A 116 -11.29 11.72 -4.49
N ILE A 117 -10.13 12.20 -4.06
CA ILE A 117 -9.79 12.38 -2.65
C ILE A 117 -10.06 13.85 -2.31
N PRO A 118 -10.94 14.14 -1.34
CA PRO A 118 -11.22 15.50 -0.91
C PRO A 118 -10.16 16.03 0.06
N LEU A 119 -9.93 17.34 0.09
CA LEU A 119 -8.98 18.01 0.98
C LEU A 119 -9.24 17.67 2.45
N ARG A 120 -10.50 17.58 2.86
CA ARG A 120 -10.91 17.20 4.23
C ARG A 120 -10.44 15.79 4.66
N SER A 121 -10.04 14.92 3.74
CA SER A 121 -9.36 13.65 4.09
C SER A 121 -7.91 13.82 4.54
N LEU A 122 -7.32 14.98 4.25
CA LEU A 122 -5.96 15.36 4.62
C LEU A 122 -5.94 16.17 5.93
N ILE A 123 -7.06 16.66 6.44
CA ILE A 123 -7.12 17.47 7.67
C ILE A 123 -7.49 16.56 8.85
N SER A 124 -6.70 16.60 9.93
CA SER A 124 -6.98 15.81 11.14
C SER A 124 -8.31 16.24 11.77
N LYS A 125 -9.10 15.27 12.23
CA LYS A 125 -10.34 15.55 12.95
C LYS A 125 -10.09 16.03 14.39
N ASP A 126 -9.06 15.48 15.02
CA ASP A 126 -8.89 15.56 16.47
C ASP A 126 -7.77 16.53 16.90
N ILE A 127 -6.84 16.86 15.99
CA ILE A 127 -5.67 17.70 16.27
C ILE A 127 -5.71 18.89 15.33
N GLY A 128 -5.90 20.09 15.88
CA GLY A 128 -5.79 21.33 15.10
C GLY A 128 -4.36 21.59 14.64
N ASN A 129 -4.24 22.26 13.51
CA ASN A 129 -3.00 22.52 12.78
C ASN A 129 -2.24 21.25 12.35
N LEU A 130 -2.95 20.14 12.13
CA LEU A 130 -2.36 18.89 11.67
C LEU A 130 -3.00 18.39 10.38
N MET A 131 -2.16 18.28 9.33
CA MET A 131 -2.52 17.63 8.09
C MET A 131 -1.71 16.36 7.82
N MET A 132 -2.32 15.46 7.08
CA MET A 132 -1.76 14.21 6.57
C MET A 132 -1.43 14.39 5.09
N ALA A 133 -0.38 13.71 4.64
CA ALA A 133 0.10 13.81 3.27
C ALA A 133 0.51 12.42 2.75
N GLY A 134 -0.08 12.05 1.62
CA GLY A 134 0.22 10.80 0.94
C GLY A 134 -0.51 9.60 1.55
N ARG A 135 0.23 8.59 2.03
CA ARG A 135 -0.34 7.29 2.44
C ARG A 135 -1.06 7.31 3.80
N ASN A 136 -0.76 8.28 4.65
CA ASN A 136 -1.31 8.34 6.01
C ASN A 136 -2.66 9.10 6.11
N ILE A 137 -3.24 9.51 4.97
CA ILE A 137 -4.53 10.18 4.91
C ILE A 137 -5.66 9.26 5.40
N SER A 138 -6.81 9.88 5.67
CA SER A 138 -7.98 9.20 6.21
C SER A 138 -8.71 8.39 5.13
N GLY A 139 -8.56 7.06 5.18
CA GLY A 139 -9.31 6.12 4.36
C GLY A 139 -9.39 4.72 4.96
N ASP A 140 -10.40 3.98 4.54
CA ASP A 140 -10.58 2.58 4.91
C ASP A 140 -9.50 1.68 4.27
N PHE A 141 -9.52 0.39 4.62
CA PHE A 141 -8.53 -0.57 4.15
C PHE A 141 -8.55 -0.76 2.62
N ILE A 142 -9.75 -0.80 2.02
CA ILE A 142 -9.92 -1.04 0.58
C ILE A 142 -9.49 0.16 -0.24
N SER A 143 -9.95 1.37 0.12
CA SER A 143 -9.53 2.61 -0.53
C SER A 143 -8.04 2.85 -0.39
N PHE A 144 -7.46 2.57 0.78
CA PHE A 144 -6.02 2.65 1.00
C PHE A 144 -5.24 1.80 0.00
N SER A 145 -5.72 0.59 -0.29
CA SER A 145 -5.07 -0.29 -1.27
C SER A 145 -5.01 0.32 -2.67
N SER A 146 -5.96 1.19 -3.02
CA SER A 146 -6.04 1.89 -4.30
C SER A 146 -5.22 3.19 -4.32
N TYR A 147 -5.41 4.10 -3.36
CA TYR A 147 -4.79 5.42 -3.45
C TYR A 147 -3.31 5.46 -3.01
N ARG A 148 -2.77 4.43 -2.35
CA ARG A 148 -1.41 4.44 -1.77
C ARG A 148 -0.24 4.49 -2.76
N VAL A 149 -0.51 4.55 -4.07
CA VAL A 149 0.51 4.60 -5.12
C VAL A 149 1.28 5.92 -5.11
N THR A 150 2.55 5.89 -5.52
CA THR A 150 3.48 7.03 -5.43
C THR A 150 2.96 8.28 -6.13
N GLY A 151 2.29 8.14 -7.27
CA GLY A 151 1.75 9.28 -8.02
C GLY A 151 0.70 10.06 -7.22
N ASN A 152 -0.28 9.36 -6.64
CA ASN A 152 -1.28 10.00 -5.78
C ASN A 152 -0.64 10.55 -4.51
N ALA A 153 0.31 9.82 -3.92
CA ALA A 153 0.97 10.26 -2.69
C ALA A 153 1.74 11.58 -2.88
N ALA A 154 2.42 11.74 -4.02
CA ALA A 154 3.10 12.98 -4.38
C ALA A 154 2.09 14.13 -4.55
N LYS A 155 0.98 13.89 -5.27
CA LYS A 155 -0.06 14.91 -5.46
C LYS A 155 -0.69 15.36 -4.14
N LEU A 156 -1.03 14.41 -3.27
CA LEU A 156 -1.58 14.71 -1.95
C LEU A 156 -0.60 15.53 -1.09
N GLY A 157 0.71 15.26 -1.19
CA GLY A 157 1.74 16.04 -0.49
C GLY A 157 1.85 17.47 -1.02
N GLU A 158 1.79 17.66 -2.33
CA GLU A 158 1.76 18.98 -2.97
C GLU A 158 0.57 19.80 -2.47
N GLU A 159 -0.63 19.22 -2.49
CA GLU A 159 -1.87 19.91 -2.10
C GLU A 159 -1.94 20.20 -0.60
N ALA A 160 -1.45 19.29 0.25
CA ALA A 160 -1.28 19.56 1.68
C ALA A 160 -0.37 20.77 1.92
N GLY A 161 0.76 20.86 1.20
CA GLY A 161 1.71 21.96 1.31
C GLY A 161 1.12 23.30 0.86
N LYS A 162 0.39 23.33 -0.26
CA LYS A 162 -0.31 24.53 -0.74
C LYS A 162 -1.33 25.02 0.28
N HIS A 163 -2.17 24.12 0.79
CA HIS A 163 -3.20 24.50 1.74
C HIS A 163 -2.62 24.99 3.08
N ALA A 164 -1.53 24.36 3.54
CA ALA A 164 -0.80 24.83 4.71
C ALA A 164 -0.27 26.26 4.52
N ALA A 165 0.30 26.57 3.35
CA ALA A 165 0.76 27.92 3.03
C ALA A 165 -0.39 28.94 2.97
N GLU A 166 -1.52 28.59 2.34
CA GLU A 166 -2.70 29.43 2.26
C GLU A 166 -3.31 29.74 3.63
N SER A 167 -3.39 28.76 4.53
CA SER A 167 -3.89 28.96 5.89
C SER A 167 -3.06 29.98 6.67
N ILE A 168 -1.73 29.93 6.52
CA ILE A 168 -0.82 30.90 7.15
C ILE A 168 -1.07 32.30 6.60
N LEU A 169 -1.15 32.45 5.27
CA LEU A 169 -1.36 33.75 4.61
C LEU A 169 -2.71 34.37 5.01
N ASN A 170 -3.74 33.54 5.14
CA ASN A 170 -5.09 33.98 5.50
C ASN A 170 -5.30 34.11 7.03
N ASN A 171 -4.24 33.88 7.82
CA ASN A 171 -4.26 33.90 9.30
C ASN A 171 -5.34 32.98 9.89
N ASN A 172 -5.69 31.92 9.17
CA ASN A 172 -6.88 31.12 9.42
C ASN A 172 -6.49 29.82 10.10
N LYS A 173 -6.18 29.91 11.39
CA LYS A 173 -5.73 28.80 12.25
C LYS A 173 -6.76 27.67 12.43
N HIS A 174 -7.98 27.87 11.95
CA HIS A 174 -9.08 26.90 12.02
C HIS A 174 -9.27 26.10 10.72
N MET A 175 -8.53 26.40 9.65
CA MET A 175 -8.56 25.60 8.41
C MET A 175 -7.67 24.35 8.47
N ILE A 176 -6.87 24.20 9.52
CA ILE A 176 -5.95 23.07 9.74
C ILE A 176 -6.13 22.54 11.16
#